data_AF-A0A225DJK0-F1
#
_entry.id   AF-A0A225DJK0-F1
#
_cell.length_a   1.000
_cell.length_b   1.000
_cell.length_c   1.000
_cell.angle_alpha   90.00
_cell.angle_beta   90.00
_cell.angle_gamma   90.00
#
_symmetry.space_group_name_H-M   'P 1'
#
loop_
_entity.id
_entity.type
_entity.pdbx_description
1 polymer ?
#
loop_
_entity_poly.entity_id
_entity_poly.type
_entity_poly.pdbx_seq_one_letter_code
_entity_poly.pdbx_strand_id
1 'polypeptide(L)'
;MITIFQPFEPTFTGGIFVAVRDITGDGIADLIVTPDQTGGPVVAVYGGAKLIQGLASGQPNGQPAQINRFFGIQDPNIRGGARAAAGDINGDGVADIVVSAGFSGSPRIAGFDGASVASGAADPAKLFADFFAFEPSLTNGAYVAVGDINGDGHADVIAGGGPGGGPRVTVFDGAALLANTQTPFADFFAGDTSNRGGVRVAVKNLDGSANASLIVGSGAGAGATVTAYTGKAILANPASPTADFSLDAFPGFTGGVFVG
;
A
#
# COMPACT_ATOMS: atom_id res chain seq x y z
N MET A 1 27.48 -4.83 -10.48
CA MET A 1 27.81 -4.52 -9.07
C MET A 1 26.48 -4.47 -8.33
N ILE A 2 26.28 -5.31 -7.31
CA ILE A 2 25.11 -5.20 -6.43
C ILE A 2 25.48 -4.14 -5.40
N THR A 3 24.79 -3.01 -5.41
CA THR A 3 24.98 -1.98 -4.40
C THR A 3 23.87 -2.11 -3.37
N ILE A 4 24.27 -2.17 -2.10
CA ILE A 4 23.37 -2.32 -0.95
C ILE A 4 23.31 -0.97 -0.25
N PHE A 5 22.11 -0.52 0.09
CA PHE A 5 21.90 0.60 1.01
C PHE A 5 20.96 0.15 2.14
N GLN A 6 21.09 0.75 3.31
CA GLN A 6 20.28 0.42 4.48
C GLN A 6 19.28 1.56 4.74
N PRO A 7 17.97 1.36 4.51
CA PRO A 7 16.96 2.40 4.71
C PRO A 7 16.67 2.71 6.19
N PHE A 8 17.05 1.78 7.07
CA PHE A 8 16.93 1.88 8.53
C PHE A 8 18.28 1.56 9.19
N GLU A 9 18.33 1.72 10.50
CA GLU A 9 19.51 1.50 11.32
C GLU A 9 20.09 0.10 11.08
N PRO A 10 21.43 -0.09 11.07
CA PRO A 10 22.04 -1.38 10.73
C PRO A 10 21.63 -2.55 11.63
N THR A 11 21.12 -2.26 12.84
CA THR A 11 20.64 -3.22 13.82
C THR A 11 19.17 -3.60 13.63
N PHE A 12 18.46 -2.95 12.71
CA PHE A 12 17.06 -3.25 12.42
C PHE A 12 16.93 -4.59 11.69
N THR A 13 16.09 -5.48 12.24
CA THR A 13 15.88 -6.85 11.75
C THR A 13 14.42 -7.16 11.40
N GLY A 14 13.56 -6.13 11.47
CA GLY A 14 12.12 -6.24 11.41
C GLY A 14 11.49 -6.56 10.04
N GLY A 15 12.31 -6.59 8.99
CA GLY A 15 11.82 -6.62 7.60
C GLY A 15 11.32 -5.26 7.13
N ILE A 16 11.11 -5.14 5.81
CA ILE A 16 10.64 -3.90 5.18
C ILE A 16 9.54 -4.22 4.16
N PHE A 17 8.67 -3.25 3.93
CA PHE A 17 7.84 -3.18 2.74
C PHE A 17 8.40 -2.13 1.78
N VAL A 18 8.20 -2.36 0.49
CA VAL A 18 8.63 -1.46 -0.58
C VAL A 18 7.46 -1.23 -1.52
N ALA A 19 7.19 0.04 -1.82
CA ALA A 19 6.37 0.44 -2.95
C ALA A 19 7.23 1.25 -3.93
N VAL A 20 6.87 1.21 -5.21
CA VAL A 20 7.64 1.83 -6.30
C VAL A 20 6.71 2.67 -7.16
N ARG A 21 7.03 3.95 -7.33
CA ARG A 21 6.27 4.90 -8.16
C ARG A 21 7.13 6.13 -8.42
N ASP A 22 6.94 6.80 -9.55
CA ASP A 22 7.57 8.11 -9.78
C ASP A 22 6.81 9.18 -8.97
N ILE A 23 7.40 9.60 -7.85
CA ILE A 23 6.89 10.63 -6.94
C ILE A 23 7.51 11.99 -7.28
N THR A 24 8.68 12.00 -7.92
CA THR A 24 9.38 13.23 -8.31
C THR A 24 8.94 13.81 -9.65
N GLY A 25 8.22 13.02 -10.46
CA GLY A 25 7.77 13.38 -11.81
C GLY A 25 8.90 13.43 -12.85
N ASP A 26 10.03 12.77 -12.58
CA ASP A 26 11.21 12.79 -13.46
C ASP A 26 11.22 11.64 -14.50
N GLY A 27 10.17 10.82 -14.50
CA GLY A 27 10.01 9.65 -15.36
C GLY A 27 10.76 8.41 -14.85
N ILE A 28 11.44 8.49 -13.71
CA ILE A 28 12.15 7.38 -13.07
C ILE A 28 11.40 7.00 -11.79
N ALA A 29 11.19 5.71 -11.59
CA ALA A 29 10.48 5.26 -10.40
C ALA A 29 11.30 5.46 -9.12
N ASP A 30 10.66 6.03 -8.11
CA ASP A 30 11.19 6.23 -6.76
C ASP A 30 10.83 5.06 -5.84
N LEU A 31 11.53 4.97 -4.71
CA LEU A 31 11.31 3.92 -3.72
C LEU A 31 10.66 4.51 -2.47
N ILE A 32 9.56 3.91 -2.04
CA ILE A 32 8.93 4.16 -0.74
C ILE A 32 9.18 2.95 0.13
N VAL A 33 9.86 3.13 1.25
CA VAL A 33 10.25 2.06 2.15
C VAL A 33 9.66 2.30 3.53
N THR A 34 8.97 1.29 4.06
CA THR A 34 8.45 1.29 5.43
C THR A 34 9.01 0.09 6.19
N PRO A 35 9.25 0.21 7.51
CA PRO A 35 9.67 -0.93 8.30
C PRO A 35 8.44 -1.80 8.63
N ASP A 36 8.65 -3.09 8.87
CA ASP A 36 7.63 -3.99 9.41
C ASP A 36 7.82 -4.20 10.93
N GLN A 37 7.71 -5.42 11.44
CA GLN A 37 7.68 -5.71 12.87
C GLN A 37 8.91 -5.15 13.60
N THR A 38 8.75 -4.69 14.83
CA THR A 38 9.73 -3.94 15.64
C THR A 38 10.04 -2.52 15.16
N GLY A 39 9.62 -2.13 13.96
CA GLY A 39 9.79 -0.78 13.41
C GLY A 39 8.66 0.19 13.79
N GLY A 40 8.98 1.49 13.81
CA GLY A 40 8.00 2.57 13.96
C GLY A 40 7.21 2.83 12.67
N PRO A 41 6.12 3.62 12.70
CA PRO A 41 5.32 3.92 11.51
C PRO A 41 5.97 5.00 10.64
N VAL A 42 7.21 4.77 10.22
CA VAL A 42 8.03 5.70 9.43
C VAL A 42 7.93 5.35 7.95
N VAL A 43 7.84 6.39 7.12
CA VAL A 43 7.97 6.30 5.66
C VAL A 43 9.28 6.95 5.27
N ALA A 44 10.12 6.21 4.53
CA ALA A 44 11.35 6.72 3.94
C ALA A 44 11.20 6.68 2.41
N VAL A 45 11.33 7.84 1.77
CA VAL A 45 11.18 7.99 0.31
C VAL A 45 12.53 8.31 -0.31
N TYR A 46 12.90 7.58 -1.35
CA TYR A 46 14.19 7.71 -2.04
C TYR A 46 13.98 7.98 -3.53
N GLY A 47 14.63 9.02 -4.03
CA GLY A 47 14.60 9.38 -5.44
C GLY A 47 15.37 8.37 -6.29
N GLY A 48 14.70 7.74 -7.24
CA GLY A 48 15.24 6.67 -8.08
C GLY A 48 16.42 7.14 -8.91
N ALA A 49 16.31 8.31 -9.56
CA ALA A 49 17.40 8.88 -10.35
C ALA A 49 18.66 9.13 -9.52
N LYS A 50 18.50 9.74 -8.34
CA LYS A 50 19.60 10.01 -7.40
C LYS A 50 20.19 8.73 -6.83
N LEU A 51 19.35 7.75 -6.54
CA LEU A 51 19.78 6.44 -6.07
C LEU A 51 20.69 5.80 -7.13
N ILE A 52 20.22 5.68 -8.37
CA ILE A 52 20.99 5.11 -9.49
C ILE A 52 22.34 5.82 -9.66
N GLN A 53 22.38 7.17 -9.62
CA GLN A 53 23.62 7.94 -9.70
C GLN A 53 24.58 7.67 -8.52
N GLY A 54 24.06 7.58 -7.30
CA GLY A 54 24.83 7.25 -6.10
C GLY A 54 25.44 5.84 -6.18
N LEU A 55 24.67 4.85 -6.64
CA LEU A 55 25.17 3.49 -6.83
C LEU A 55 26.25 3.43 -7.92
N ALA A 56 26.08 4.17 -9.02
CA ALA A 56 27.05 4.22 -10.12
C ALA A 56 28.37 4.89 -9.73
N SER A 57 28.34 5.86 -8.81
CA SER A 57 29.51 6.57 -8.30
C SER A 57 30.21 5.87 -7.13
N GLY A 58 29.75 4.67 -6.74
CA GLY A 58 30.33 3.87 -5.65
C GLY A 58 30.11 4.48 -4.26
N GLN A 59 29.14 5.37 -4.09
CA GLN A 59 28.79 5.99 -2.82
C GLN A 59 27.84 5.04 -2.04
N PRO A 60 28.32 4.27 -1.04
CA PRO A 60 27.56 3.13 -0.49
C PRO A 60 26.43 3.56 0.46
N ASN A 61 26.38 4.83 0.86
CA ASN A 61 25.60 5.25 2.03
C ASN A 61 24.40 6.15 1.73
N GLY A 62 24.01 6.34 0.46
CA GLY A 62 22.62 6.66 0.03
C GLY A 62 21.86 7.86 0.62
N GLN A 63 22.39 8.58 1.61
CA GLN A 63 21.73 9.72 2.25
C GLN A 63 21.41 10.90 1.32
N PRO A 64 22.07 11.14 0.16
CA PRO A 64 21.59 12.16 -0.78
C PRO A 64 20.38 11.73 -1.63
N ALA A 65 20.02 10.43 -1.65
CA ALA A 65 18.86 9.95 -2.41
C ALA A 65 17.55 10.02 -1.60
N GLN A 66 17.62 10.10 -0.27
CA GLN A 66 16.42 10.24 0.55
C GLN A 66 15.77 11.61 0.30
N ILE A 67 14.58 11.59 -0.27
CA ILE A 67 13.76 12.77 -0.53
C ILE A 67 13.09 13.21 0.77
N ASN A 68 12.51 12.25 1.50
CA ASN A 68 11.75 12.54 2.71
C ASN A 68 11.80 11.40 3.73
N ARG A 69 11.58 11.73 5.00
CA ARG A 69 11.42 10.81 6.13
C ARG A 69 10.42 11.38 7.12
N PHE A 70 9.28 10.72 7.29
CA PHE A 70 8.22 11.22 8.16
C PHE A 70 7.43 10.09 8.81
N PHE A 71 6.61 10.42 9.82
CA PHE A 71 5.66 9.47 10.41
C PHE A 71 4.44 9.35 9.51
N GLY A 72 4.23 8.17 8.91
CA GLY A 72 3.05 7.89 8.10
C GLY A 72 1.78 7.70 8.92
N ILE A 73 1.93 7.26 10.17
CA ILE A 73 0.87 7.21 11.18
C ILE A 73 1.33 8.00 12.40
N GLN A 74 0.51 8.94 12.88
CA GLN A 74 0.81 9.79 14.03
C GLN A 74 0.60 9.07 15.38
N ASP A 75 1.25 7.92 15.53
CA ASP A 75 1.40 7.22 16.81
C ASP A 75 2.83 6.67 16.91
N PRO A 76 3.75 7.41 17.55
CA PRO A 76 5.16 7.04 17.61
C PRO A 76 5.41 5.81 18.49
N ASN A 77 4.40 5.23 19.15
CA ASN A 77 4.53 4.04 19.98
C ASN A 77 4.22 2.73 19.24
N ILE A 78 3.66 2.80 18.03
CA ILE A 78 3.45 1.61 17.18
C ILE A 78 4.81 0.99 16.86
N ARG A 79 4.91 -0.34 17.05
CA ARG A 79 6.13 -1.12 16.78
C ARG A 79 5.90 -2.29 15.84
N GLY A 80 4.81 -2.29 15.08
CA GLY A 80 4.64 -3.26 13.99
C GLY A 80 4.76 -2.66 12.61
N GLY A 81 5.37 -1.48 12.51
CA GLY A 81 5.68 -0.84 11.24
C GLY A 81 4.52 -0.14 10.56
N ALA A 82 4.64 0.03 9.26
CA ALA A 82 3.62 0.57 8.37
C ALA A 82 3.65 -0.14 7.02
N ARG A 83 2.56 -0.05 6.25
CA ARG A 83 2.57 -0.38 4.82
C ARG A 83 2.23 0.86 4.02
N ALA A 84 2.90 1.06 2.91
CA ALA A 84 2.66 2.18 2.01
C ALA A 84 2.33 1.69 0.61
N ALA A 85 1.49 2.44 -0.08
CA ALA A 85 1.18 2.31 -1.50
C ALA A 85 1.13 3.71 -2.11
N ALA A 86 1.26 3.79 -3.44
CA ALA A 86 1.27 5.06 -4.14
C ALA A 86 0.43 5.05 -5.42
N GLY A 87 -0.23 6.17 -5.68
CA GLY A 87 -1.04 6.44 -6.86
C GLY A 87 -1.63 7.85 -6.78
N ASP A 88 -2.02 8.41 -7.92
CA ASP A 88 -2.47 9.81 -8.04
C ASP A 88 -3.94 9.93 -7.61
N ILE A 89 -4.18 10.33 -6.36
CA ILE A 89 -5.52 10.47 -5.77
C ILE A 89 -6.06 11.86 -6.08
N ASN A 90 -5.22 12.89 -6.00
CA ASN A 90 -5.63 14.28 -6.18
C ASN A 90 -5.79 14.70 -7.68
N GLY A 91 -5.29 13.89 -8.61
CA GLY A 91 -5.37 14.11 -10.06
C GLY A 91 -4.37 15.13 -10.59
N ASP A 92 -3.28 15.41 -9.87
CA ASP A 92 -2.28 16.42 -10.25
C ASP A 92 -1.15 15.87 -11.14
N GLY A 93 -1.15 14.56 -11.41
CA GLY A 93 -0.16 13.86 -12.22
C GLY A 93 1.07 13.38 -11.43
N VAL A 94 1.16 13.69 -10.14
CA VAL A 94 2.17 13.17 -9.20
C VAL A 94 1.50 12.09 -8.35
N ALA A 95 2.19 10.96 -8.15
CA ALA A 95 1.61 9.93 -7.31
C ALA A 95 1.65 10.34 -5.83
N ASP A 96 0.50 10.18 -5.17
CA ASP A 96 0.33 10.37 -3.73
C ASP A 96 0.75 9.13 -2.94
N ILE A 97 0.92 9.29 -1.63
CA ILE A 97 1.32 8.19 -0.73
C ILE A 97 0.20 7.91 0.27
N VAL A 98 -0.28 6.67 0.27
CA VAL A 98 -1.20 6.17 1.30
C VAL A 98 -0.44 5.22 2.23
N VAL A 99 -0.64 5.42 3.52
CA VAL A 99 0.00 4.63 4.58
C VAL A 99 -1.07 3.99 5.45
N SER A 100 -0.92 2.70 5.72
CA SER A 100 -1.66 1.99 6.76
C SER A 100 -0.74 1.62 7.92
N ALA A 101 -1.32 1.54 9.13
CA ALA A 101 -0.57 1.02 10.26
C ALA A 101 -0.26 -0.49 10.07
N GLY A 102 0.89 -0.87 10.60
CA GLY A 102 1.38 -2.25 10.60
C GLY A 102 0.70 -3.15 11.63
N PHE A 103 1.34 -4.29 11.93
CA PHE A 103 0.92 -5.15 13.04
C PHE A 103 0.92 -4.35 14.37
N SER A 104 0.16 -4.76 15.38
CA SER A 104 -0.03 -4.01 16.64
C SER A 104 -0.64 -2.60 16.51
N GLY A 105 -0.88 -2.11 15.29
CA GLY A 105 -1.58 -0.87 15.01
C GLY A 105 -3.05 -1.11 14.69
N SER A 106 -3.89 -0.12 14.97
CA SER A 106 -5.25 -0.08 14.43
C SER A 106 -5.22 0.01 12.89
N PRO A 107 -6.28 -0.40 12.18
CA PRO A 107 -6.33 -0.35 10.70
C PRO A 107 -6.52 1.09 10.19
N ARG A 108 -5.73 2.03 10.73
CA ARG A 108 -5.72 3.44 10.38
C ARG A 108 -5.06 3.62 9.02
N ILE A 109 -5.67 4.48 8.20
CA ILE A 109 -5.23 4.93 6.89
C ILE A 109 -4.94 6.43 6.96
N ALA A 110 -3.87 6.82 6.28
CA ALA A 110 -3.37 8.18 6.15
C ALA A 110 -2.98 8.43 4.69
N GLY A 111 -3.43 9.52 4.09
CA GLY A 111 -3.06 9.93 2.72
C GLY A 111 -2.23 11.21 2.72
N PHE A 112 -1.14 11.22 1.97
CA PHE A 112 -0.19 12.33 1.85
C PHE A 112 -0.03 12.73 0.40
N ASP A 113 0.00 14.04 0.18
CA ASP A 113 0.22 14.68 -1.10
C ASP A 113 1.63 14.37 -1.63
N GLY A 114 1.71 13.77 -2.81
CA GLY A 114 2.95 13.33 -3.44
C GLY A 114 3.93 14.47 -3.70
N ALA A 115 3.42 15.60 -4.21
CA ALA A 115 4.22 16.79 -4.50
C ALA A 115 4.83 17.39 -3.21
N SER A 116 4.06 17.44 -2.13
CA SER A 116 4.55 17.86 -0.81
C SER A 116 5.65 16.93 -0.30
N VAL A 117 5.49 15.61 -0.43
CA VAL A 117 6.54 14.64 -0.08
C VAL A 117 7.78 14.87 -0.94
N ALA A 118 7.62 15.01 -2.26
CA ALA A 118 8.69 15.21 -3.24
C ALA A 118 9.53 16.48 -2.97
N SER A 119 8.90 17.51 -2.41
CA SER A 119 9.57 18.76 -2.02
C SER A 119 10.52 18.62 -0.82
N GLY A 120 10.47 17.49 -0.10
CA GLY A 120 11.21 17.28 1.15
C GLY A 120 10.59 18.02 2.35
N ALA A 121 9.29 18.33 2.29
CA ALA A 121 8.58 18.98 3.40
C ALA A 121 8.72 18.16 4.69
N ALA A 122 9.05 18.83 5.80
CA ALA A 122 9.20 18.19 7.11
C ALA A 122 7.89 17.55 7.60
N ASP A 123 6.77 18.20 7.30
CA ASP A 123 5.41 17.71 7.54
C ASP A 123 4.65 17.70 6.20
N PRO A 124 4.67 16.58 5.46
CA PRO A 124 3.97 16.51 4.18
C PRO A 124 2.46 16.73 4.33
N ALA A 125 1.88 17.44 3.37
CA ALA A 125 0.47 17.77 3.36
C ALA A 125 -0.41 16.51 3.33
N LYS A 126 -1.49 16.51 4.11
CA LYS A 126 -2.50 15.45 4.09
C LYS A 126 -3.52 15.73 2.99
N LEU A 127 -3.91 14.69 2.26
CA LEU A 127 -5.00 14.77 1.28
C LEU A 127 -6.38 14.76 1.95
N PHE A 128 -6.48 14.05 3.08
CA PHE A 128 -7.72 13.85 3.81
C PHE A 128 -7.42 13.52 5.28
N ALA A 129 -8.44 13.62 6.13
CA ALA A 129 -8.35 13.21 7.52
C ALA A 129 -8.13 11.69 7.64
N ASP A 130 -7.22 11.30 8.52
CA ASP A 130 -6.98 9.89 8.84
C ASP A 130 -8.28 9.19 9.27
N PHE A 131 -8.44 7.93 8.88
CA PHE A 131 -9.62 7.12 9.18
C PHE A 131 -9.26 5.67 9.43
N PHE A 132 -10.22 4.86 9.88
CA PHE A 132 -10.02 3.42 10.06
C PHE A 132 -10.71 2.65 8.93
N ALA A 133 -9.97 1.81 8.21
CA ALA A 133 -10.52 1.00 7.13
C ALA A 133 -11.45 -0.13 7.63
N PHE A 134 -11.22 -0.57 8.87
CA PHE A 134 -12.01 -1.59 9.56
C PHE A 134 -12.30 -1.11 10.99
N GLU A 135 -12.85 -1.99 11.82
CA GLU A 135 -13.22 -1.67 13.19
C GLU A 135 -12.01 -1.14 13.99
N PRO A 136 -12.11 0.02 14.67
CA PRO A 136 -10.97 0.65 15.35
C PRO A 136 -10.33 -0.18 16.47
N SER A 137 -11.06 -1.16 17.00
CA SER A 137 -10.59 -2.09 18.03
C SER A 137 -9.66 -3.18 17.52
N LEU A 138 -9.60 -3.39 16.20
CA LEU A 138 -8.65 -4.32 15.59
C LEU A 138 -7.23 -3.77 15.73
N THR A 139 -6.25 -4.65 15.90
CA THR A 139 -4.83 -4.26 16.14
C THR A 139 -3.87 -4.92 15.15
N ASN A 140 -4.40 -5.42 14.05
CA ASN A 140 -3.66 -6.17 13.04
C ASN A 140 -3.20 -5.29 11.87
N GLY A 141 -3.53 -3.99 11.90
CA GLY A 141 -3.34 -3.06 10.80
C GLY A 141 -4.12 -3.46 9.55
N ALA A 142 -3.69 -2.93 8.40
CA ALA A 142 -4.22 -3.30 7.09
C ALA A 142 -3.07 -3.43 6.08
N TYR A 143 -3.26 -4.23 5.04
CA TYR A 143 -2.56 -4.04 3.78
C TYR A 143 -3.26 -2.95 2.98
N VAL A 144 -2.51 -2.21 2.16
CA VAL A 144 -3.05 -1.11 1.37
C VAL A 144 -2.54 -1.15 -0.06
N ALA A 145 -3.39 -0.80 -1.01
CA ALA A 145 -3.05 -0.54 -2.40
C ALA A 145 -3.81 0.71 -2.88
N VAL A 146 -3.32 1.31 -3.98
CA VAL A 146 -3.90 2.53 -4.55
C VAL A 146 -4.04 2.36 -6.07
N GLY A 147 -5.19 2.75 -6.62
CA GLY A 147 -5.43 2.80 -8.06
C GLY A 147 -6.90 2.98 -8.41
N ASP A 148 -7.18 3.55 -9.57
CA ASP A 148 -8.52 3.96 -10.02
C ASP A 148 -9.41 2.75 -10.37
N ILE A 149 -10.14 2.20 -9.38
CA ILE A 149 -11.03 1.05 -9.55
C ILE A 149 -12.35 1.47 -10.19
N ASN A 150 -12.87 2.64 -9.83
CA ASN A 150 -14.16 3.13 -10.30
C ASN A 150 -14.10 3.78 -11.71
N GLY A 151 -12.91 4.11 -12.20
CA GLY A 151 -12.64 4.67 -13.52
C GLY A 151 -12.93 6.17 -13.64
N ASP A 152 -12.92 6.92 -12.54
CA ASP A 152 -13.27 8.35 -12.51
C ASP A 152 -12.07 9.29 -12.73
N GLY A 153 -10.86 8.74 -12.83
CA GLY A 153 -9.62 9.49 -13.01
C GLY A 153 -8.88 9.84 -11.72
N HIS A 154 -9.44 9.53 -10.55
CA HIS A 154 -8.79 9.63 -9.25
C HIS A 154 -8.46 8.22 -8.75
N ALA A 155 -7.25 8.04 -8.20
CA ALA A 155 -6.90 6.74 -7.64
C ALA A 155 -7.69 6.44 -6.36
N ASP A 156 -8.26 5.24 -6.26
CA ASP A 156 -8.97 4.76 -5.08
C ASP A 156 -8.02 4.16 -4.04
N VAL A 157 -8.48 4.08 -2.79
CA VAL A 157 -7.76 3.43 -1.69
C VAL A 157 -8.37 2.07 -1.38
N ILE A 158 -7.57 1.02 -1.49
CA ILE A 158 -7.97 -0.36 -1.23
C ILE A 158 -7.31 -0.82 0.06
N ALA A 159 -8.11 -1.29 1.03
CA ALA A 159 -7.63 -1.89 2.26
C ALA A 159 -7.91 -3.40 2.27
N GLY A 160 -6.88 -4.19 2.60
CA GLY A 160 -7.00 -5.62 2.88
C GLY A 160 -6.75 -5.91 4.36
N GLY A 161 -7.50 -6.83 4.95
CA GLY A 161 -7.31 -7.24 6.34
C GLY A 161 -5.85 -7.61 6.64
N GLY A 162 -5.27 -7.03 7.69
CA GLY A 162 -3.89 -7.29 8.10
C GLY A 162 -3.65 -8.70 8.67
N PRO A 163 -2.40 -9.06 9.02
CA PRO A 163 -2.08 -10.37 9.59
C PRO A 163 -2.86 -10.67 10.87
N GLY A 164 -3.64 -11.75 10.91
CA GLY A 164 -4.56 -12.08 12.02
C GLY A 164 -6.02 -11.69 11.75
N GLY A 165 -6.27 -10.87 10.72
CA GLY A 165 -7.60 -10.48 10.27
C GLY A 165 -8.19 -11.44 9.23
N GLY A 166 -9.50 -11.33 9.00
CA GLY A 166 -10.16 -12.05 7.90
C GLY A 166 -9.72 -11.54 6.52
N PRO A 167 -10.01 -12.28 5.43
CA PRO A 167 -9.67 -11.85 4.08
C PRO A 167 -10.66 -10.79 3.55
N ARG A 168 -10.97 -9.78 4.37
CA ARG A 168 -11.86 -8.67 4.02
C ARG A 168 -11.11 -7.65 3.19
N VAL A 169 -11.74 -7.22 2.11
CA VAL A 169 -11.30 -6.14 1.24
C VAL A 169 -12.34 -5.03 1.32
N THR A 170 -11.88 -3.80 1.50
CA THR A 170 -12.72 -2.60 1.48
C THR A 170 -12.11 -1.58 0.52
N VAL A 171 -12.92 -0.94 -0.32
CA VAL A 171 -12.49 0.03 -1.32
C VAL A 171 -13.15 1.38 -1.07
N PHE A 172 -12.33 2.43 -1.00
CA PHE A 172 -12.74 3.81 -0.77
C PHE A 172 -12.46 4.64 -2.02
N ASP A 173 -13.45 5.43 -2.43
CA ASP A 173 -13.36 6.35 -3.55
C ASP A 173 -12.36 7.48 -3.25
N GLY A 174 -11.36 7.64 -4.10
CA GLY A 174 -10.32 8.67 -3.96
C GLY A 174 -10.88 10.10 -3.98
N ALA A 175 -11.76 10.41 -4.93
CA ALA A 175 -12.41 11.70 -5.04
C ALA A 175 -13.29 12.02 -3.82
N ALA A 176 -14.00 11.02 -3.30
CA ALA A 176 -14.78 11.15 -2.07
C ALA A 176 -13.87 11.40 -0.85
N LEU A 177 -12.73 10.74 -0.76
CA LEU A 177 -11.76 10.96 0.32
C LEU A 177 -11.20 12.38 0.32
N LEU A 178 -10.92 13.00 -0.83
CA LEU A 178 -10.50 14.41 -0.92
C LEU A 178 -11.55 15.36 -0.33
N ALA A 179 -12.83 15.00 -0.44
CA ALA A 179 -13.95 15.69 0.21
C ALA A 179 -14.17 15.26 1.68
N ASN A 180 -13.23 14.51 2.28
CA ASN A 180 -13.30 13.89 3.61
C ASN A 180 -14.51 12.97 3.81
N THR A 181 -15.01 12.37 2.73
CA THR A 181 -16.08 11.38 2.76
C THR A 181 -15.48 9.97 2.76
N GLN A 182 -15.51 9.32 3.92
CA GLN A 182 -14.79 8.05 4.19
C GLN A 182 -15.72 6.83 4.07
N THR A 183 -16.66 6.85 3.14
CA THR A 183 -17.60 5.74 2.93
C THR A 183 -17.07 4.82 1.83
N PRO A 184 -16.89 3.52 2.10
CA PRO A 184 -16.45 2.60 1.08
C PRO A 184 -17.56 2.30 0.08
N PHE A 185 -17.22 2.17 -1.20
CA PHE A 185 -18.17 1.74 -2.23
C PHE A 185 -18.15 0.23 -2.47
N ALA A 186 -17.14 -0.49 -1.98
CA ALA A 186 -17.09 -1.95 -1.99
C ALA A 186 -16.54 -2.52 -0.68
N ASP A 187 -17.11 -3.64 -0.24
CA ASP A 187 -16.72 -4.35 0.97
C ASP A 187 -17.11 -5.83 0.85
N PHE A 188 -16.12 -6.72 0.76
CA PHE A 188 -16.35 -8.13 0.52
C PHE A 188 -15.23 -9.01 1.09
N PHE A 189 -15.48 -10.31 1.21
CA PHE A 189 -14.45 -11.28 1.58
C PHE A 189 -13.89 -11.98 0.34
N ALA A 190 -12.57 -12.03 0.24
CA ALA A 190 -11.86 -12.65 -0.86
C ALA A 190 -11.26 -14.00 -0.43
N GLY A 191 -12.09 -15.05 -0.46
CA GLY A 191 -11.74 -16.41 -0.04
C GLY A 191 -12.50 -16.88 1.20
N ASP A 192 -11.95 -17.85 1.93
CA ASP A 192 -12.59 -18.44 3.11
C ASP A 192 -12.68 -17.43 4.27
N THR A 193 -13.91 -17.04 4.62
CA THR A 193 -14.21 -16.10 5.72
C THR A 193 -13.76 -16.57 7.10
N SER A 194 -13.43 -17.85 7.28
CA SER A 194 -12.89 -18.40 8.54
C SER A 194 -11.37 -18.22 8.65
N ASN A 195 -10.66 -17.98 7.53
CA ASN A 195 -9.23 -17.76 7.54
C ASN A 195 -8.89 -16.43 8.24
N ARG A 196 -7.76 -16.40 8.95
CA ARG A 196 -7.27 -15.23 9.69
C ARG A 196 -5.85 -14.81 9.28
N GLY A 197 -5.42 -15.20 8.09
CA GLY A 197 -4.12 -14.85 7.55
C GLY A 197 -4.05 -13.45 6.94
N GLY A 198 -5.16 -12.70 6.94
CA GLY A 198 -5.32 -11.45 6.20
C GLY A 198 -5.48 -11.66 4.69
N VAL A 199 -5.48 -10.55 3.95
CA VAL A 199 -5.50 -10.55 2.48
C VAL A 199 -4.59 -9.44 1.97
N ARG A 200 -3.60 -9.82 1.15
CA ARG A 200 -2.70 -8.86 0.49
C ARG A 200 -3.41 -8.31 -0.73
N VAL A 201 -3.23 -7.02 -1.02
CA VAL A 201 -3.92 -6.33 -2.11
C VAL A 201 -2.91 -5.66 -3.03
N ALA A 202 -3.16 -5.70 -4.33
CA ALA A 202 -2.43 -4.96 -5.35
C ALA A 202 -3.42 -4.49 -6.42
N VAL A 203 -3.10 -3.38 -7.09
CA VAL A 203 -3.94 -2.83 -8.16
C VAL A 203 -3.14 -2.75 -9.45
N LYS A 204 -3.71 -3.30 -10.52
CA LYS A 204 -3.14 -3.25 -11.86
C LYS A 204 -4.26 -3.32 -12.89
N ASN A 205 -4.12 -2.60 -13.99
CA ASN A 205 -5.03 -2.78 -15.12
C ASN A 205 -4.66 -4.09 -15.87
N LEU A 206 -5.56 -5.08 -15.83
CA LEU A 206 -5.36 -6.40 -16.45
C LEU A 206 -6.11 -6.57 -17.77
N ASP A 207 -7.14 -5.76 -18.01
CA ASP A 207 -8.08 -5.92 -19.13
C ASP A 207 -8.04 -4.76 -20.14
N GLY A 208 -7.17 -3.78 -19.91
CA GLY A 208 -7.04 -2.58 -20.75
C GLY A 208 -8.19 -1.59 -20.62
N SER A 209 -9.08 -1.75 -19.62
CA SER A 209 -10.18 -0.83 -19.39
C SER A 209 -9.75 0.43 -18.63
N ALA A 210 -10.62 1.43 -18.50
CA ALA A 210 -10.33 2.58 -17.64
C ALA A 210 -10.30 2.19 -16.15
N ASN A 211 -11.06 1.16 -15.78
CA ASN A 211 -11.11 0.63 -14.43
C ASN A 211 -9.88 -0.25 -14.16
N ALA A 212 -9.10 0.09 -13.14
CA ALA A 212 -8.07 -0.80 -12.65
C ALA A 212 -8.68 -2.11 -12.11
N SER A 213 -7.89 -3.18 -12.13
CA SER A 213 -8.26 -4.46 -11.53
C SER A 213 -7.60 -4.60 -10.17
N LEU A 214 -8.31 -5.23 -9.24
CA LEU A 214 -7.82 -5.61 -7.94
C LEU A 214 -7.29 -7.03 -7.98
N ILE A 215 -6.08 -7.24 -7.51
CA ILE A 215 -5.47 -8.55 -7.30
C ILE A 215 -5.33 -8.76 -5.80
N VAL A 216 -5.75 -9.92 -5.32
CA VAL A 216 -5.63 -10.32 -3.93
C VAL A 216 -4.77 -11.57 -3.78
N GLY A 217 -3.93 -11.58 -2.75
CA GLY A 217 -3.13 -12.72 -2.35
C GLY A 217 -3.61 -13.27 -1.01
N SER A 218 -3.80 -14.60 -0.94
CA SER A 218 -4.27 -15.27 0.27
C SER A 218 -3.34 -15.04 1.46
N GLY A 219 -3.95 -14.97 2.63
CA GLY A 219 -3.30 -14.98 3.94
C GLY A 219 -2.52 -16.25 4.24
N ALA A 220 -1.68 -16.22 5.28
CA ALA A 220 -1.10 -17.44 5.82
C ALA A 220 -2.22 -18.41 6.28
N GLY A 221 -2.03 -19.71 6.02
CA GLY A 221 -3.03 -20.75 6.26
C GLY A 221 -4.11 -20.89 5.18
N ALA A 222 -4.17 -19.99 4.19
CA ALA A 222 -5.15 -20.05 3.07
C ALA A 222 -4.52 -20.52 1.74
N GLY A 223 -3.36 -21.17 1.78
CA GLY A 223 -2.64 -21.56 0.57
C GLY A 223 -1.89 -20.39 -0.07
N ALA A 224 -1.54 -20.50 -1.34
CA ALA A 224 -0.90 -19.45 -2.14
C ALA A 224 -1.81 -18.97 -3.29
N THR A 225 -3.09 -18.78 -2.99
CA THR A 225 -4.10 -18.41 -4.00
C THR A 225 -4.00 -16.92 -4.33
N VAL A 226 -3.90 -16.63 -5.62
CA VAL A 226 -4.01 -15.28 -6.19
C VAL A 226 -5.35 -15.20 -6.92
N THR A 227 -6.17 -14.20 -6.59
CA THR A 227 -7.47 -13.97 -7.25
C THR A 227 -7.52 -12.55 -7.78
N ALA A 228 -8.05 -12.36 -8.98
CA ALA A 228 -8.24 -11.04 -9.58
C ALA A 228 -9.72 -10.71 -9.75
N TYR A 229 -10.05 -9.43 -9.59
CA TYR A 229 -11.37 -8.85 -9.82
C TYR A 229 -11.19 -7.62 -10.70
N THR A 230 -11.89 -7.53 -11.82
CA THR A 230 -11.91 -6.30 -12.62
C THR A 230 -12.68 -5.22 -11.86
N GLY A 231 -12.32 -3.94 -12.05
CA GLY A 231 -13.08 -2.84 -11.42
C GLY A 231 -14.55 -2.84 -11.85
N LYS A 232 -14.85 -3.24 -13.10
CA LYS A 232 -16.23 -3.45 -13.55
C LYS A 232 -16.99 -4.50 -12.75
N ALA A 233 -16.34 -5.63 -12.40
CA ALA A 233 -16.96 -6.65 -11.56
C ALA A 233 -17.21 -6.16 -10.13
N ILE A 234 -16.29 -5.35 -9.58
CA ILE A 234 -16.44 -4.70 -8.28
C ILE A 234 -17.63 -3.73 -8.29
N LEU A 235 -17.72 -2.86 -9.29
CA LEU A 235 -18.83 -1.91 -9.43
C LEU A 235 -20.18 -2.60 -9.65
N ALA A 236 -20.19 -3.74 -10.37
CA ALA A 236 -21.41 -4.48 -10.64
C ALA A 236 -21.97 -5.19 -9.39
N ASN A 237 -21.11 -5.69 -8.50
CA ASN A 237 -21.52 -6.31 -7.24
C ASN A 237 -20.51 -6.03 -6.12
N PRO A 238 -20.58 -4.85 -5.47
CA PRO A 238 -19.57 -4.41 -4.51
C PRO A 238 -19.46 -5.26 -3.23
N ALA A 239 -20.47 -6.07 -2.94
CA ALA A 239 -20.49 -6.97 -1.78
C ALA A 239 -20.01 -8.41 -2.09
N SER A 240 -19.98 -8.79 -3.37
CA SER A 240 -19.56 -10.12 -3.81
C SER A 240 -19.17 -10.10 -5.30
N PRO A 241 -18.06 -9.44 -5.66
CA PRO A 241 -17.65 -9.33 -7.04
C PRO A 241 -17.29 -10.70 -7.61
N THR A 242 -17.62 -10.91 -8.89
CA THR A 242 -17.19 -12.12 -9.59
C THR A 242 -15.70 -12.03 -9.87
N ALA A 243 -14.96 -13.07 -9.49
CA ALA A 243 -13.54 -13.16 -9.82
C ALA A 243 -13.35 -13.32 -11.33
N ASP A 244 -12.39 -12.60 -11.88
CA ASP A 244 -11.94 -12.75 -13.27
C ASP A 244 -11.14 -14.06 -13.42
N PHE A 245 -10.18 -14.27 -12.52
CA PHE A 245 -9.49 -15.56 -12.37
C PHE A 245 -9.09 -15.82 -10.92
N SER A 246 -8.79 -17.08 -10.64
CA SER A 246 -8.15 -17.52 -9.41
C SER A 246 -7.14 -18.62 -9.74
N LEU A 247 -5.94 -18.55 -9.16
CA LEU A 247 -4.88 -19.54 -9.36
C LEU A 247 -4.12 -19.81 -8.06
N ASP A 248 -3.64 -21.04 -7.89
CA ASP A 248 -2.70 -21.40 -6.83
C ASP A 248 -1.27 -21.22 -7.34
N ALA A 249 -0.59 -20.16 -6.87
CA ALA A 249 0.73 -19.80 -7.37
C ALA A 249 1.80 -20.80 -6.94
N PHE A 250 1.60 -21.46 -5.79
CA PHE A 250 2.54 -22.41 -5.20
C PHE A 250 1.76 -23.58 -4.58
N PRO A 251 1.37 -24.60 -5.39
CA PRO A 251 0.57 -25.72 -4.92
C PRO A 251 1.15 -26.40 -3.68
N GLY A 252 0.32 -26.51 -2.63
CA GLY A 252 0.68 -27.11 -1.34
C GLY A 252 1.44 -26.17 -0.38
N PHE A 253 1.80 -24.96 -0.80
CA PHE A 253 2.36 -23.94 0.09
C PHE A 253 1.25 -23.24 0.88
N THR A 254 1.40 -23.16 2.20
CA THR A 254 0.38 -22.59 3.10
C THR A 254 0.80 -21.26 3.72
N GLY A 255 1.93 -20.68 3.30
CA GLY A 255 2.44 -19.41 3.87
C GLY A 255 1.69 -18.16 3.43
N GLY A 256 0.71 -18.27 2.53
CA GLY A 256 0.11 -17.12 1.84
C GLY A 256 0.94 -16.70 0.63
N VAL A 257 0.48 -15.66 -0.05
CA VAL A 257 1.19 -15.10 -1.21
C VAL A 257 1.09 -13.57 -1.17
N PHE A 258 2.21 -12.90 -1.47
CA PHE A 258 2.24 -11.46 -1.68
C PHE A 258 1.96 -11.14 -3.14
N VAL A 259 1.24 -10.06 -3.36
CA VAL A 259 0.92 -9.50 -4.68
C VAL A 259 1.40 -8.05 -4.67
N GLY A 260 1.93 -7.56 -5.80
CA GLY A 260 2.52 -6.23 -5.96
C GLY A 260 2.96 -5.97 -7.39
#